data_AF-A0A814M682-F1
#
_entry.id   AF-A0A814M682-F1
#
_cell.length_a   1.000
_cell.length_b   1.000
_cell.length_c   1.000
_cell.angle_alpha   90.00
_cell.angle_beta   90.00
_cell.angle_gamma   90.00
#
_symmetry.space_group_name_H-M   'P 1'
#
loop_
_entity.id
_entity.type
_entity.pdbx_description
1 polymer ?
#
loop_
_entity_poly.entity_id
_entity_poly.type
_entity_poly.pdbx_seq_one_letter_code
_entity_poly.pdbx_strand_id
1 'polypeptide(L)'
;FNKYLIGITQSEIIYSNQKKHYSINNELKFDSVILGFEINVQYAGSLKIDALYFDFCNGGVFGSKNFIDSYNLSNYRILSSESYHVGAGYNKIFLKKAINLKKGTIFSIEIIALSNLGIDSKCDSIYSDFYELSGILYKIDKIKNCRLLFNVLTEQFYFESINFFNHTFDQLGTYYFTIGSLNNIKFNSNYTFDITSRSSIDIICTTETKIFSTINCSIIAVTTEKSDVFEIKESNKSTIFNHAGDLRSFFGNNFSMLNLNIQKQSDLNGYFILPSTEFEFDSFLLGFEFLASSKIAQIRILVYEFESCGNESCKNWIFESSPSIGNYSNLINCGRFTTKNGLNRISLPQPIWIRKGSIIVLHTTWNPILIDSIDEHEIPDYSFAENVSIRIDMKRSLRFCFRALIDQSFYYTKFSYFREIEFETDENFRLVDIVATIVEKNMTINKRINLSNGRIFLLNILVILHFIK
;
A
#
# COMPACT_ATOMS: atom_id res chain seq x y z
N PHE A 1 1.19 -39.80 1.61
CA PHE A 1 2.27 -38.90 1.17
C PHE A 1 3.14 -39.42 0.00
N ASN A 2 3.19 -40.74 -0.31
CA ASN A 2 4.00 -41.31 -1.41
C ASN A 2 3.59 -40.97 -2.88
N LYS A 3 2.70 -40.00 -3.14
CA LYS A 3 2.16 -39.78 -4.51
C LYS A 3 2.47 -38.43 -5.17
N TYR A 4 3.01 -37.44 -4.45
CA TYR A 4 3.07 -36.08 -5.02
C TYR A 4 4.27 -35.82 -5.93
N LEU A 5 5.48 -36.34 -5.65
CA LEU A 5 6.61 -36.21 -6.61
C LEU A 5 6.53 -37.21 -7.76
N ILE A 6 5.87 -38.36 -7.55
CA ILE A 6 5.79 -39.47 -8.53
C ILE A 6 4.77 -39.18 -9.66
N GLY A 7 3.99 -38.10 -9.56
CA GLY A 7 2.99 -37.71 -10.56
C GLY A 7 3.26 -36.43 -11.34
N ILE A 8 4.38 -35.72 -11.08
CA ILE A 8 4.69 -34.46 -11.76
C ILE A 8 5.38 -34.79 -13.08
N THR A 9 4.79 -34.35 -14.19
CA THR A 9 5.40 -34.52 -15.51
C THR A 9 6.58 -33.57 -15.67
N GLN A 10 7.62 -33.94 -16.44
CA GLN A 10 8.80 -33.06 -16.62
C GLN A 10 8.45 -31.65 -17.17
N SER A 11 7.33 -31.50 -17.86
CA SER A 11 6.82 -30.21 -18.35
C SER A 11 6.31 -29.27 -17.25
N GLU A 12 6.15 -29.76 -16.01
CA GLU A 12 5.62 -29.00 -14.88
C GLU A 12 6.71 -28.53 -13.89
N ILE A 13 7.97 -28.48 -14.32
CA ILE A 13 9.10 -28.10 -13.45
C ILE A 13 9.83 -26.86 -14.01
N ILE A 14 9.96 -25.84 -13.17
CA ILE A 14 10.83 -24.68 -13.40
C ILE A 14 12.09 -24.86 -12.53
N TYR A 15 13.22 -24.27 -12.91
CA TYR A 15 14.48 -24.42 -12.18
C TYR A 15 15.03 -23.07 -11.72
N SER A 16 15.54 -23.01 -10.49
CA SER A 16 16.21 -21.83 -9.94
C SER A 16 17.71 -22.07 -9.81
N ASN A 17 18.49 -21.09 -10.26
CA ASN A 17 19.96 -21.06 -10.18
C ASN A 17 20.50 -20.27 -8.98
N GLN A 18 19.62 -19.84 -8.07
CA GLN A 18 20.03 -19.08 -6.90
C GLN A 18 20.85 -19.97 -5.96
N LYS A 19 21.81 -19.37 -5.24
CA LYS A 19 22.74 -20.15 -4.44
C LYS A 19 22.08 -20.80 -3.23
N LYS A 20 21.10 -20.14 -2.61
CA LYS A 20 20.50 -20.61 -1.36
C LYS A 20 19.00 -20.36 -1.32
N HIS A 21 18.26 -21.38 -0.92
CA HIS A 21 16.80 -21.40 -0.84
C HIS A 21 16.32 -21.81 0.53
N TYR A 22 15.09 -21.45 0.86
CA TYR A 22 14.44 -21.71 2.14
C TYR A 22 13.08 -22.32 1.87
N SER A 23 12.88 -23.56 2.32
CA SER A 23 11.65 -24.31 2.12
C SER A 23 10.70 -24.10 3.29
N ILE A 24 9.91 -23.03 3.20
CA ILE A 24 8.91 -22.64 4.20
C ILE A 24 7.76 -23.66 4.22
N ASN A 25 7.44 -24.25 3.06
CA ASN A 25 6.43 -25.30 2.96
C ASN A 25 6.81 -26.59 3.71
N ASN A 26 8.08 -26.77 4.09
CA ASN A 26 8.57 -27.90 4.87
C ASN A 26 8.82 -27.57 6.34
N GLU A 27 8.25 -26.49 6.87
CA GLU A 27 8.31 -26.18 8.30
C GLU A 27 7.71 -27.32 9.13
N LEU A 28 8.47 -27.82 10.12
CA LEU A 28 7.99 -28.86 11.02
C LEU A 28 6.87 -28.36 11.92
N LYS A 29 5.70 -28.97 11.82
CA LYS A 29 4.51 -28.58 12.62
C LYS A 29 4.52 -29.18 14.03
N PHE A 30 5.39 -30.16 14.27
CA PHE A 30 5.59 -30.88 15.53
C PHE A 30 7.08 -31.20 15.72
N ASP A 31 7.48 -31.52 16.95
CA ASP A 31 8.78 -32.16 17.18
C ASP A 31 8.82 -33.48 16.40
N SER A 32 9.82 -33.65 15.53
CA SER A 32 9.84 -34.73 14.53
C SER A 32 11.21 -35.39 14.43
N VAL A 33 11.20 -36.70 14.18
CA VAL A 33 12.38 -37.49 13.84
C VAL A 33 12.54 -37.48 12.32
N ILE A 34 13.63 -36.90 11.81
CA ILE A 34 13.92 -36.81 10.38
C ILE A 34 14.74 -38.02 9.95
N LEU A 35 14.32 -38.67 8.87
CA LEU A 35 14.94 -39.85 8.28
C LEU A 35 15.72 -39.53 7.00
N GLY A 36 15.40 -38.43 6.32
CA GLY A 36 15.94 -38.14 5.00
C GLY A 36 15.20 -37.03 4.26
N PHE A 37 15.45 -36.95 2.96
CA PHE A 37 14.89 -35.93 2.07
C PHE A 37 14.50 -36.53 0.71
N GLU A 38 13.51 -35.94 0.06
CA GLU A 38 13.23 -36.13 -1.35
C GLU A 38 13.44 -34.79 -2.05
N ILE A 39 14.17 -34.78 -3.16
CA ILE A 39 14.53 -33.54 -3.86
C ILE A 39 14.61 -33.77 -5.36
N ASN A 40 14.06 -32.84 -6.14
CA ASN A 40 14.19 -32.84 -7.60
C ASN A 40 15.17 -31.74 -8.05
N VAL A 41 16.15 -32.08 -8.88
CA VAL A 41 17.18 -31.15 -9.37
C VAL A 41 17.38 -31.28 -10.87
N GLN A 42 17.71 -30.18 -11.55
CA GLN A 42 17.92 -30.19 -13.01
C GLN A 42 19.18 -30.95 -13.43
N TYR A 43 20.25 -30.73 -12.67
CA TYR A 43 21.59 -31.19 -12.98
C TYR A 43 22.20 -31.87 -11.75
N ALA A 44 23.01 -32.89 -12.00
CA ALA A 44 23.76 -33.57 -10.95
C ALA A 44 24.77 -32.61 -10.33
N GLY A 45 24.90 -32.66 -9.01
CA GLY A 45 25.71 -31.70 -8.29
C GLY A 45 25.79 -31.97 -6.80
N SER A 46 26.24 -30.96 -6.07
CA SER A 46 26.35 -31.01 -4.61
C SER A 46 25.50 -29.93 -3.97
N LEU A 47 24.77 -30.30 -2.93
CA LEU A 47 23.94 -29.39 -2.14
C LEU A 47 24.22 -29.56 -0.65
N LYS A 48 23.98 -28.50 0.12
CA LYS A 48 24.02 -28.49 1.57
C LYS A 48 22.63 -28.21 2.10
N ILE A 49 22.15 -29.04 3.02
CA ILE A 49 20.85 -28.87 3.66
C ILE A 49 21.09 -28.51 5.12
N ASP A 50 20.61 -27.34 5.51
CA ASP A 50 20.64 -26.86 6.89
C ASP A 50 19.23 -26.91 7.48
N ALA A 51 19.10 -27.46 8.70
CA ALA A 51 17.91 -27.36 9.52
C ALA A 51 18.04 -26.12 10.42
N LEU A 52 17.15 -25.15 10.22
CA LEU A 52 17.18 -23.83 10.84
C LEU A 52 16.05 -23.68 11.85
N TYR A 53 16.39 -23.20 13.05
CA TYR A 53 15.42 -22.85 14.08
C TYR A 53 15.45 -21.36 14.34
N PHE A 54 14.34 -20.67 14.10
CA PHE A 54 14.22 -19.25 14.33
C PHE A 54 13.68 -18.97 15.73
N ASP A 55 14.28 -18.02 16.45
CA ASP A 55 13.88 -17.73 17.83
C ASP A 55 12.43 -17.18 17.92
N PHE A 56 11.92 -16.57 16.85
CA PHE A 56 10.52 -16.11 16.77
C PHE A 56 9.51 -17.25 16.58
N CYS A 57 9.95 -18.47 16.27
CA CYS A 57 9.07 -19.64 16.20
C CYS A 57 8.72 -20.20 17.60
N ASN A 58 9.29 -19.63 18.68
CA ASN A 58 9.04 -20.07 20.04
C ASN A 58 7.57 -19.78 20.45
N GLY A 59 6.81 -20.83 20.79
CA GLY A 59 5.63 -20.67 21.65
C GLY A 59 4.24 -20.86 21.02
N GLY A 60 4.11 -21.41 19.80
CA GLY A 60 2.84 -21.98 19.35
C GLY A 60 2.39 -21.59 17.95
N VAL A 61 2.90 -20.49 17.40
CA VAL A 61 2.58 -20.02 16.04
C VAL A 61 3.56 -20.61 15.03
N PHE A 62 3.08 -20.92 13.82
CA PHE A 62 3.92 -21.34 12.72
C PHE A 62 4.85 -20.20 12.29
N GLY A 63 6.15 -20.48 12.24
CA GLY A 63 7.17 -19.56 11.78
C GLY A 63 6.91 -19.09 10.35
N SER A 64 6.31 -19.94 9.51
CA SER A 64 5.93 -19.61 8.13
C SER A 64 5.10 -18.32 8.03
N LYS A 65 4.28 -17.98 9.04
CA LYS A 65 3.47 -16.76 9.06
C LYS A 65 4.32 -15.47 9.00
N ASN A 66 5.56 -15.51 9.51
CA ASN A 66 6.42 -14.34 9.57
C ASN A 66 7.21 -14.11 8.28
N PHE A 67 7.17 -15.05 7.32
CA PHE A 67 7.80 -14.92 6.01
C PHE A 67 6.79 -14.35 5.02
N ILE A 68 6.69 -13.02 4.97
CA ILE A 68 5.84 -12.30 4.03
C ILE A 68 6.74 -11.44 3.14
N ASP A 69 6.62 -11.62 1.82
CA ASP A 69 7.20 -10.85 0.70
C ASP A 69 8.72 -10.58 0.70
N SER A 70 9.32 -10.02 1.75
CA SER A 70 10.76 -10.03 2.00
C SER A 70 11.08 -10.00 3.50
N TYR A 71 12.12 -10.74 3.90
CA TYR A 71 12.51 -10.89 5.30
C TYR A 71 14.02 -10.78 5.47
N ASN A 72 14.46 -9.95 6.43
CA ASN A 72 15.87 -9.86 6.81
C ASN A 72 16.21 -11.04 7.72
N LEU A 73 17.04 -11.96 7.24
CA LEU A 73 17.46 -13.15 7.98
C LEU A 73 18.27 -12.74 9.21
N SER A 74 17.61 -12.67 10.36
CA SER A 74 18.27 -12.50 11.65
C SER A 74 17.71 -13.51 12.65
N ASN A 75 18.57 -13.91 13.61
CA ASN A 75 18.18 -14.70 14.78
C ASN A 75 17.67 -16.12 14.47
N TYR A 76 18.46 -16.88 13.72
CA TYR A 76 18.27 -18.33 13.59
C TYR A 76 19.49 -19.11 14.09
N ARG A 77 19.24 -20.36 14.47
CA ARG A 77 20.26 -21.33 14.88
C ARG A 77 20.25 -22.48 13.90
N ILE A 78 21.42 -22.93 13.49
CA ILE A 78 21.56 -24.14 12.67
C ILE A 78 21.55 -25.34 13.62
N LEU A 79 20.52 -26.17 13.54
CA LEU A 79 20.37 -27.38 14.35
C LEU A 79 21.09 -28.58 13.72
N SER A 80 21.14 -28.64 12.39
CA SER A 80 21.85 -29.65 11.61
C SER A 80 22.28 -29.04 10.27
N SER A 81 23.37 -29.56 9.71
CA SER A 81 23.98 -29.08 8.47
C SER A 81 24.75 -30.23 7.82
N GLU A 82 24.26 -30.74 6.69
CA GLU A 82 24.89 -31.86 5.98
C GLU A 82 24.93 -31.61 4.46
N SER A 83 25.97 -32.13 3.80
CA SER A 83 26.17 -32.02 2.35
C SER A 83 25.91 -33.35 1.65
N TYR A 84 25.28 -33.27 0.47
CA TYR A 84 24.85 -34.42 -0.31
C TYR A 84 25.23 -34.26 -1.78
N HIS A 85 25.58 -35.38 -2.41
CA HIS A 85 25.67 -35.49 -3.86
C HIS A 85 24.34 -35.97 -4.40
N VAL A 86 23.83 -35.29 -5.42
CA VAL A 86 22.55 -35.60 -6.08
C VAL A 86 22.76 -35.81 -7.58
N GLY A 87 22.03 -36.77 -8.15
CA GLY A 87 21.92 -36.95 -9.59
C GLY A 87 20.89 -36.00 -10.20
N ALA A 88 20.87 -35.87 -11.53
CA ALA A 88 19.78 -35.14 -12.19
C ALA A 88 18.44 -35.85 -12.02
N GLY A 89 17.36 -35.09 -11.85
CA GLY A 89 16.01 -35.57 -11.60
C GLY A 89 15.67 -35.79 -10.13
N TYR A 90 14.82 -36.78 -9.86
CA TYR A 90 14.35 -37.11 -8.52
C TYR A 90 15.40 -37.89 -7.71
N ASN A 91 15.69 -37.42 -6.51
CA ASN A 91 16.62 -38.02 -5.57
C ASN A 91 15.91 -38.29 -4.25
N LYS A 92 16.20 -39.46 -3.67
CA LYS A 92 15.79 -39.82 -2.31
C LYS A 92 17.03 -40.08 -1.47
N ILE A 93 17.21 -39.28 -0.43
CA ILE A 93 18.41 -39.24 0.40
C ILE A 93 18.02 -39.71 1.79
N PHE A 94 18.72 -40.71 2.33
CA PHE A 94 18.53 -41.15 3.72
C PHE A 94 19.69 -40.67 4.58
N LEU A 95 19.36 -40.20 5.78
CA LEU A 95 20.36 -39.81 6.77
C LEU A 95 21.06 -41.06 7.32
N LYS A 96 22.36 -40.94 7.59
CA LYS A 96 23.11 -42.02 8.26
C LYS A 96 22.59 -42.28 9.68
N LYS A 97 22.06 -41.24 10.32
CA LYS A 97 21.44 -41.29 11.64
C LYS A 97 20.23 -40.37 11.63
N ALA A 98 19.11 -40.85 12.17
CA ALA A 98 17.93 -40.02 12.32
C ALA A 98 18.19 -38.83 13.26
N ILE A 99 17.58 -37.68 12.96
CA ILE A 99 17.81 -36.43 13.69
C ILE A 99 16.50 -35.97 14.32
N ASN A 100 16.52 -35.69 15.62
CA ASN A 100 15.38 -35.11 16.33
C ASN A 100 15.39 -33.59 16.19
N LEU A 101 14.38 -33.03 15.53
CA LEU A 101 14.23 -31.60 15.31
C LEU A 101 12.95 -31.08 15.98
N LYS A 102 12.98 -29.81 16.39
CA LYS A 102 11.88 -29.17 17.10
C LYS A 102 10.81 -28.62 16.14
N LYS A 103 9.57 -28.52 16.62
CA LYS A 103 8.50 -27.76 15.94
C LYS A 103 9.00 -26.36 15.55
N GLY A 104 8.67 -25.89 14.35
CA GLY A 104 9.07 -24.59 13.82
C GLY A 104 10.41 -24.59 13.08
N THR A 105 11.09 -25.75 13.00
CA THR A 105 12.30 -25.89 12.19
C THR A 105 11.96 -25.78 10.70
N ILE A 106 12.75 -24.98 9.98
CA ILE A 106 12.66 -24.73 8.53
C ILE A 106 13.94 -25.23 7.89
N PHE A 107 13.89 -25.64 6.63
CA PHE A 107 15.07 -26.16 5.93
C PHE A 107 15.58 -25.14 4.91
N SER A 108 16.89 -24.89 4.89
CA SER A 108 17.54 -24.18 3.79
C SER A 108 18.40 -25.12 2.96
N ILE A 109 18.44 -24.88 1.66
CA ILE A 109 19.18 -25.68 0.68
C ILE A 109 20.17 -24.73 -0.02
N GLU A 110 21.47 -24.94 0.18
CA GLU A 110 22.54 -24.21 -0.51
C GLU A 110 23.13 -25.08 -1.63
N ILE A 111 23.12 -24.56 -2.86
CA ILE A 111 23.74 -25.17 -4.02
C ILE A 111 25.24 -24.89 -3.98
N ILE A 112 26.04 -25.95 -3.80
CA ILE A 112 27.51 -25.85 -3.75
C ILE A 112 28.10 -25.93 -5.17
N ALA A 113 27.61 -26.84 -6.01
CA ALA A 113 28.13 -27.06 -7.35
C ALA A 113 27.06 -27.55 -8.34
N LEU A 114 27.00 -26.90 -9.52
CA LEU A 114 26.32 -27.32 -10.75
C LEU A 114 24.94 -27.99 -10.57
N SER A 115 24.09 -27.45 -9.71
CA SER A 115 22.71 -27.92 -9.55
C SER A 115 21.73 -26.77 -9.64
N ASN A 116 20.49 -27.06 -10.05
CA ASN A 116 19.36 -26.13 -9.96
C ASN A 116 18.21 -26.87 -9.30
N LEU A 117 17.54 -26.24 -8.34
CA LEU A 117 16.41 -26.85 -7.64
C LEU A 117 15.15 -26.79 -8.50
N GLY A 118 14.41 -27.90 -8.55
CA GLY A 118 13.10 -27.95 -9.17
C GLY A 118 12.07 -27.16 -8.36
N ILE A 119 11.21 -26.44 -9.07
CA ILE A 119 10.11 -25.63 -8.57
C ILE A 119 8.83 -26.14 -9.21
N ASP A 120 7.78 -26.27 -8.40
CA ASP A 120 6.44 -26.61 -8.86
C ASP A 120 5.89 -25.51 -9.78
N SER A 121 5.73 -25.80 -11.08
CA SER A 121 5.29 -24.80 -12.08
C SER A 121 3.88 -24.27 -11.86
N LYS A 122 3.02 -24.98 -11.10
CA LYS A 122 1.65 -24.53 -10.82
C LYS A 122 1.65 -23.30 -9.93
N CYS A 123 2.62 -23.23 -9.01
CA CYS A 123 2.77 -22.14 -8.05
C CYS A 123 1.44 -21.78 -7.36
N ASP A 124 0.73 -22.79 -6.90
CA ASP A 124 -0.56 -22.72 -6.21
C ASP A 124 -0.44 -23.13 -4.73
N SER A 125 0.76 -23.07 -4.15
CA SER A 125 0.98 -23.42 -2.75
C SER A 125 0.41 -22.36 -1.79
N ILE A 126 0.09 -22.75 -0.55
CA ILE A 126 -0.42 -21.82 0.46
C ILE A 126 0.63 -20.75 0.79
N TYR A 127 1.88 -21.18 0.96
CA TYR A 127 3.04 -20.31 1.19
C TYR A 127 4.02 -20.44 0.04
N SER A 128 4.75 -19.37 -0.27
CA SER A 128 5.90 -19.48 -1.17
C SER A 128 7.12 -19.99 -0.40
N ASP A 129 7.97 -20.73 -1.08
CA ASP A 129 9.38 -20.88 -0.70
C ASP A 129 10.17 -19.65 -1.18
N PHE A 130 11.36 -19.47 -0.63
CA PHE A 130 12.17 -18.26 -0.81
C PHE A 130 13.59 -18.59 -1.30
N TYR A 131 14.25 -17.61 -1.90
CA TYR A 131 15.70 -17.61 -2.12
C TYR A 131 16.34 -16.44 -1.39
N GLU A 132 17.61 -16.56 -1.04
CA GLU A 132 18.37 -15.53 -0.36
C GLU A 132 19.30 -14.79 -1.33
N LEU A 133 19.26 -13.45 -1.28
CA LEU A 133 20.20 -12.58 -1.96
C LEU A 133 20.68 -11.52 -0.96
N SER A 134 21.98 -11.54 -0.65
CA SER A 134 22.61 -10.58 0.26
C SER A 134 21.97 -10.51 1.65
N GLY A 135 21.59 -11.66 2.23
CA GLY A 135 20.95 -11.74 3.56
C GLY A 135 19.45 -11.43 3.57
N ILE A 136 18.86 -11.12 2.41
CA ILE A 136 17.43 -10.83 2.28
C ILE A 136 16.75 -12.00 1.57
N LEU A 137 15.62 -12.45 2.13
CA LEU A 137 14.76 -13.46 1.51
C LEU A 137 13.81 -12.83 0.51
N TYR A 138 13.69 -13.46 -0.66
CA TYR A 138 12.75 -13.12 -1.72
C TYR A 138 11.93 -14.34 -2.10
N LYS A 139 10.62 -14.17 -2.34
CA LYS A 139 9.79 -15.25 -2.89
C LYS A 139 10.38 -15.75 -4.21
N ILE A 140 10.27 -17.05 -4.46
CA ILE A 140 10.69 -17.65 -5.74
C ILE A 140 9.98 -16.97 -6.92
N ASP A 141 8.67 -16.73 -6.80
CA ASP A 141 7.90 -15.91 -7.73
C ASP A 141 7.27 -14.74 -6.96
N LYS A 142 7.29 -13.55 -7.57
CA LYS A 142 6.85 -12.31 -6.91
C LYS A 142 5.34 -12.22 -6.73
N ILE A 143 4.59 -12.91 -7.59
CA ILE A 143 3.13 -12.82 -7.66
C ILE A 143 2.51 -14.10 -7.12
N LYS A 144 3.04 -15.25 -7.53
CA LYS A 144 2.53 -16.56 -7.17
C LYS A 144 3.26 -17.16 -5.97
N ASN A 145 2.63 -18.14 -5.34
CA ASN A 145 3.25 -18.91 -4.28
C ASN A 145 3.83 -20.18 -4.87
N CYS A 146 5.13 -20.17 -5.14
CA CYS A 146 5.83 -21.33 -5.65
C CYS A 146 6.51 -22.08 -4.51
N ARG A 147 6.53 -23.41 -4.59
CA ARG A 147 7.28 -24.27 -3.67
C ARG A 147 8.42 -24.99 -4.40
N LEU A 148 9.47 -25.29 -3.67
CA LEU A 148 10.51 -26.19 -4.14
C LEU A 148 9.96 -27.62 -4.18
N LEU A 149 10.43 -28.40 -5.14
CA LEU A 149 10.21 -29.85 -5.20
C LEU A 149 11.16 -30.53 -4.21
N PHE A 150 10.95 -30.25 -2.94
CA PHE A 150 11.70 -30.72 -1.80
C PHE A 150 10.73 -31.20 -0.72
N ASN A 151 10.93 -32.40 -0.19
CA ASN A 151 10.19 -32.93 0.95
C ASN A 151 11.15 -33.42 2.03
N VAL A 152 10.73 -33.30 3.28
CA VAL A 152 11.42 -33.86 4.44
C VAL A 152 10.78 -35.19 4.83
N LEU A 153 11.56 -36.25 4.89
CA LEU A 153 11.10 -37.57 5.30
C LEU A 153 11.12 -37.65 6.83
N THR A 154 9.96 -37.92 7.42
CA THR A 154 9.80 -38.07 8.87
C THR A 154 9.46 -39.52 9.24
N GLU A 155 9.74 -39.92 10.48
CA GLU A 155 9.38 -41.25 10.98
C GLU A 155 7.87 -41.41 11.19
N GLN A 156 7.20 -40.35 11.63
CA GLN A 156 5.78 -40.37 11.97
C GLN A 156 4.93 -39.88 10.81
N PHE A 157 3.81 -40.57 10.56
CA PHE A 157 2.78 -40.06 9.66
C PHE A 157 1.89 -39.05 10.39
N TYR A 158 1.61 -37.94 9.73
CA TYR A 158 0.66 -36.94 10.20
C TYR A 158 -0.52 -36.81 9.22
N PHE A 159 -1.66 -36.43 9.77
CA PHE A 159 -2.85 -36.09 8.99
C PHE A 159 -2.93 -34.58 8.85
N GLU A 160 -3.09 -34.12 7.62
CA GLU A 160 -3.32 -32.71 7.31
C GLU A 160 -4.73 -32.57 6.73
N SER A 161 -5.46 -31.57 7.20
CA SER A 161 -6.74 -31.15 6.62
C SER A 161 -6.69 -29.64 6.42
N ILE A 162 -6.84 -29.22 5.17
CA ILE A 162 -6.91 -27.82 4.78
C ILE A 162 -8.37 -27.54 4.45
N ASN A 163 -8.98 -26.61 5.18
CA ASN A 163 -10.36 -26.18 4.95
C ASN A 163 -10.35 -24.70 4.58
N PHE A 164 -10.89 -24.39 3.41
CA PHE A 164 -11.12 -23.02 2.97
C PHE A 164 -12.55 -22.64 3.35
N PHE A 165 -12.73 -21.50 3.98
CA PHE A 165 -14.04 -20.95 4.27
C PHE A 165 -14.10 -19.49 3.79
N ASN A 166 -15.25 -19.11 3.25
CA ASN A 166 -15.55 -17.74 2.89
C ASN A 166 -16.65 -17.25 3.83
N HIS A 167 -16.45 -16.08 4.44
CA HIS A 167 -17.44 -15.45 5.30
C HIS A 167 -17.62 -14.01 4.85
N THR A 168 -18.88 -13.61 4.67
CA THR A 168 -19.25 -12.22 4.38
C THR A 168 -19.69 -11.58 5.68
N PHE A 169 -19.14 -10.41 5.99
CA PHE A 169 -19.47 -9.66 7.20
C PHE A 169 -20.53 -8.62 6.87
N ASP A 170 -21.62 -8.59 7.63
CA ASP A 170 -22.71 -7.64 7.43
C ASP A 170 -22.41 -6.25 8.02
N GLN A 171 -21.44 -6.17 8.94
CA GLN A 171 -21.08 -4.95 9.65
C GLN A 171 -19.57 -4.73 9.62
N LEU A 172 -19.17 -3.47 9.81
CA LEU A 172 -17.79 -3.11 10.06
C LEU A 172 -17.44 -3.36 11.53
N GLY A 173 -16.18 -3.66 11.81
CA GLY A 173 -15.68 -3.82 13.17
C GLY A 173 -14.58 -4.86 13.31
N THR A 174 -14.15 -5.06 14.55
CA THR A 174 -13.20 -6.12 14.92
C THR A 174 -13.96 -7.41 15.19
N TYR A 175 -13.63 -8.45 14.42
CA TYR A 175 -14.18 -9.78 14.55
C TYR A 175 -13.18 -10.73 15.17
N TYR A 176 -13.68 -11.62 16.04
CA TYR A 176 -12.89 -12.62 16.72
C TYR A 176 -13.28 -14.00 16.19
N PHE A 177 -12.31 -14.74 15.65
CA PHE A 177 -12.47 -16.13 15.24
C PHE A 177 -11.75 -17.02 16.23
N THR A 178 -12.45 -18.00 16.79
CA THR A 178 -11.83 -19.07 17.56
C THR A 178 -11.85 -20.34 16.74
N ILE A 179 -10.67 -20.87 16.44
CA ILE A 179 -10.53 -22.20 15.86
C ILE A 179 -10.14 -23.14 16.98
N GLY A 180 -10.97 -24.15 17.20
CA GLY A 180 -10.82 -25.09 18.30
C GLY A 180 -11.14 -26.52 17.90
N SER A 181 -10.52 -27.48 18.56
CA SER A 181 -10.95 -28.88 18.48
C SER A 181 -12.05 -29.12 19.50
N LEU A 182 -13.23 -29.56 19.05
CA LEU A 182 -14.33 -29.95 19.95
C LEU A 182 -13.91 -31.03 20.94
N ASN A 183 -12.96 -31.89 20.56
CA ASN A 183 -12.47 -33.00 21.38
C ASN A 183 -11.26 -32.62 22.24
N ASN A 184 -10.68 -31.43 22.05
CA ASN A 184 -9.47 -31.01 22.77
C ASN A 184 -9.49 -29.50 23.05
N ILE A 185 -9.98 -29.14 24.24
CA ILE A 185 -10.15 -27.75 24.72
C ILE A 185 -8.82 -26.97 24.72
N LYS A 186 -7.66 -27.66 24.76
CA LYS A 186 -6.34 -27.01 24.74
C LYS A 186 -5.92 -26.49 23.36
N PHE A 187 -6.70 -26.72 22.29
CA PHE A 187 -6.40 -26.28 20.94
C PHE A 187 -7.24 -25.07 20.51
N ASN A 188 -7.59 -24.16 21.41
CA ASN A 188 -8.29 -22.93 21.00
C ASN A 188 -7.27 -21.86 20.59
N SER A 189 -7.26 -21.53 19.31
CA SER A 189 -6.51 -20.39 18.76
C SER A 189 -7.49 -19.28 18.44
N ASN A 190 -7.25 -18.10 18.99
CA ASN A 190 -8.04 -16.91 18.73
C ASN A 190 -7.35 -16.05 17.68
N TYR A 191 -8.12 -15.60 16.70
CA TYR A 191 -7.69 -14.72 15.62
C TYR A 191 -8.58 -13.48 15.62
N THR A 192 -7.98 -12.34 15.32
CA THR A 192 -8.66 -11.05 15.23
C THR A 192 -8.55 -10.50 13.82
N PHE A 193 -9.67 -10.03 13.27
CA PHE A 193 -9.74 -9.43 11.94
C PHE A 193 -10.51 -8.12 12.03
N ASP A 194 -9.98 -7.06 11.43
CA ASP A 194 -10.68 -5.78 11.32
C ASP A 194 -11.32 -5.66 9.94
N ILE A 195 -12.64 -5.52 9.91
CA ILE A 195 -13.42 -5.24 8.72
C ILE A 195 -13.75 -3.76 8.73
N THR A 196 -13.06 -2.98 7.90
CA THR A 196 -13.24 -1.53 7.82
C THR A 196 -13.91 -1.16 6.49
N SER A 197 -14.79 -0.15 6.51
CA SER A 197 -15.30 0.41 5.25
C SER A 197 -14.20 1.20 4.59
N ARG A 198 -13.89 0.85 3.34
CA ARG A 198 -12.96 1.61 2.50
C ARG A 198 -13.72 2.75 1.83
N SER A 199 -14.16 3.69 2.65
CA SER A 199 -14.82 4.91 2.21
C SER A 199 -14.16 6.14 2.81
N SER A 200 -14.17 7.22 2.04
CA SER A 200 -13.71 8.53 2.45
C SER A 200 -14.65 9.57 1.89
N ILE A 201 -14.90 10.60 2.69
CA ILE A 201 -15.56 11.82 2.24
C ILE A 201 -14.55 12.92 2.51
N ASP A 202 -14.58 13.96 1.69
CA ASP A 202 -13.84 15.16 1.95
C ASP A 202 -14.59 16.39 1.44
N ILE A 203 -14.45 17.52 2.13
CA ILE A 203 -15.11 18.78 1.80
C ILE A 203 -14.04 19.86 1.70
N ILE A 204 -13.74 20.26 0.46
CA ILE A 204 -12.75 21.29 0.16
C ILE A 204 -13.50 22.56 -0.19
N CYS A 205 -13.28 23.65 0.52
CA CYS A 205 -13.96 24.91 0.23
C CYS A 205 -12.96 26.01 -0.07
N THR A 206 -13.17 26.71 -1.16
CA THR A 206 -12.44 27.92 -1.51
C THR A 206 -13.38 29.11 -1.44
N THR A 207 -12.91 30.19 -0.80
CA THR A 207 -13.57 31.49 -0.88
C THR A 207 -12.85 32.29 -1.97
N GLU A 208 -13.55 32.60 -3.05
CA GLU A 208 -13.00 33.46 -4.11
C GLU A 208 -12.79 34.88 -3.56
N THR A 209 -11.59 35.14 -3.04
CA THR A 209 -11.19 36.40 -2.39
C THR A 209 -11.96 36.75 -1.10
N LYS A 210 -11.30 37.46 -0.18
CA LYS A 210 -11.83 37.78 1.17
C LYS A 210 -13.06 38.73 1.19
N ILE A 211 -13.69 39.00 0.04
CA ILE A 211 -14.62 40.12 -0.14
C ILE A 211 -16.04 39.66 -0.53
N PHE A 212 -16.28 38.37 -0.84
CA PHE A 212 -17.58 37.93 -1.33
C PHE A 212 -18.31 36.93 -0.43
N SER A 213 -19.64 37.03 -0.50
CA SER A 213 -20.67 36.17 0.07
C SER A 213 -20.72 34.76 -0.52
N THR A 214 -19.80 34.38 -1.40
CA THR A 214 -19.88 33.10 -2.12
C THR A 214 -18.93 32.06 -1.54
N ILE A 215 -19.44 30.85 -1.36
CA ILE A 215 -18.66 29.66 -1.04
C ILE A 215 -18.69 28.74 -2.26
N ASN A 216 -17.51 28.33 -2.72
CA ASN A 216 -17.37 27.25 -3.67
C ASN A 216 -16.72 26.06 -2.96
N CYS A 217 -17.47 24.99 -2.75
CA CYS A 217 -16.98 23.76 -2.18
C CYS A 217 -16.98 22.64 -3.20
N SER A 218 -16.02 21.74 -3.07
CA SER A 218 -16.03 20.45 -3.73
C SER A 218 -16.06 19.36 -2.69
N ILE A 219 -17.08 18.51 -2.82
CA ILE A 219 -17.30 17.37 -1.95
C ILE A 219 -16.83 16.15 -2.72
N ILE A 220 -15.76 15.54 -2.23
CA ILE A 220 -15.13 14.38 -2.83
C ILE A 220 -15.56 13.17 -2.02
N ALA A 221 -16.10 12.17 -2.71
CA ALA A 221 -16.53 10.94 -2.10
C ALA A 221 -15.86 9.76 -2.80
N VAL A 222 -15.28 8.88 -1.99
CA VAL A 222 -14.58 7.68 -2.42
C VAL A 222 -15.16 6.48 -1.71
N THR A 223 -15.53 5.45 -2.47
CA THR A 223 -16.10 4.22 -1.90
C THR A 223 -15.84 3.01 -2.78
N THR A 224 -15.74 1.82 -2.19
CA THR A 224 -15.70 0.54 -2.91
C THR A 224 -17.07 0.06 -3.38
N GLU A 225 -18.16 0.65 -2.88
CA GLU A 225 -19.53 0.21 -3.15
C GLU A 225 -20.28 1.21 -4.03
N LYS A 226 -20.68 0.79 -5.22
CA LYS A 226 -21.43 1.64 -6.15
C LYS A 226 -22.81 2.02 -5.63
N SER A 227 -23.38 1.20 -4.75
CA SER A 227 -24.71 1.38 -4.16
C SER A 227 -24.77 2.45 -3.09
N ASP A 228 -23.63 2.96 -2.61
CA ASP A 228 -23.62 4.00 -1.58
C ASP A 228 -24.34 5.27 -2.06
N VAL A 229 -25.17 5.82 -1.19
CA VAL A 229 -25.92 7.05 -1.36
C VAL A 229 -25.33 8.12 -0.44
N PHE A 230 -25.21 9.31 -0.99
CA PHE A 230 -24.60 10.44 -0.31
C PHE A 230 -25.65 11.51 -0.05
N GLU A 231 -25.56 12.12 1.12
CA GLU A 231 -26.45 13.18 1.55
C GLU A 231 -25.63 14.38 1.99
N ILE A 232 -25.87 15.53 1.36
CA ILE A 232 -25.32 16.82 1.81
C ILE A 232 -26.42 17.56 2.55
N LYS A 233 -26.20 17.81 3.84
CA LYS A 233 -27.05 18.63 4.70
C LYS A 233 -26.43 19.98 4.93
N GLU A 234 -27.26 21.00 4.78
CA GLU A 234 -26.91 22.36 5.10
C GLU A 234 -28.14 23.06 5.70
N SER A 235 -28.07 23.37 7.00
CA SER A 235 -29.20 23.91 7.76
C SER A 235 -30.47 23.04 7.59
N ASN A 236 -31.46 23.51 6.82
CA ASN A 236 -32.74 22.82 6.58
C ASN A 236 -32.84 22.20 5.18
N LYS A 237 -31.78 22.24 4.38
CA LYS A 237 -31.75 21.63 3.03
C LYS A 237 -30.95 20.35 3.08
N SER A 238 -31.48 19.31 2.45
CA SER A 238 -30.79 18.05 2.19
C SER A 238 -30.81 17.79 0.70
N THR A 239 -29.64 17.48 0.13
CA THR A 239 -29.49 17.04 -1.24
C THR A 239 -28.94 15.62 -1.23
N ILE A 240 -29.72 14.68 -1.75
CA ILE A 240 -29.33 13.27 -1.86
C ILE A 240 -28.91 13.00 -3.31
N PHE A 241 -27.82 12.26 -3.48
CA PHE A 241 -27.36 11.82 -4.79
C PHE A 241 -26.75 10.42 -4.72
N ASN A 242 -26.95 9.69 -5.80
CA ASN A 242 -26.34 8.38 -5.99
C ASN A 242 -24.90 8.54 -6.50
N HIS A 243 -24.07 7.54 -6.23
CA HIS A 243 -22.74 7.51 -6.80
C HIS A 243 -22.78 7.46 -8.35
N ALA A 244 -22.25 8.50 -9.00
CA ALA A 244 -22.11 8.58 -10.46
C ALA A 244 -20.64 8.45 -10.93
N GLY A 245 -19.74 8.18 -9.99
CA GLY A 245 -18.30 8.29 -10.16
C GLY A 245 -17.64 7.25 -11.06
N ASP A 246 -16.46 7.62 -11.55
CA ASP A 246 -15.58 6.75 -12.30
C ASP A 246 -14.97 5.68 -11.38
N LEU A 247 -14.88 4.45 -11.88
CA LEU A 247 -14.08 3.40 -11.24
C LEU A 247 -12.60 3.71 -11.46
N ARG A 248 -11.85 3.84 -10.37
CA ARG A 248 -10.41 4.15 -10.35
C ARG A 248 -9.66 3.10 -9.56
N SER A 249 -8.43 2.82 -9.97
CA SER A 249 -7.48 1.96 -9.26
C SER A 249 -6.19 2.70 -8.94
N PHE A 250 -6.32 4.00 -8.68
CA PHE A 250 -5.20 4.91 -8.43
C PHE A 250 -5.63 6.14 -7.64
N PHE A 251 -4.70 6.71 -6.88
CA PHE A 251 -4.80 8.06 -6.31
C PHE A 251 -3.94 9.03 -7.11
N GLY A 252 -4.35 10.29 -7.25
CA GLY A 252 -3.69 11.30 -8.11
C GLY A 252 -4.48 11.66 -9.37
N ASN A 253 -3.77 12.19 -10.37
CA ASN A 253 -4.40 12.78 -11.54
C ASN A 253 -5.00 11.71 -12.48
N ASN A 254 -6.21 11.97 -13.01
CA ASN A 254 -6.79 11.13 -14.04
C ASN A 254 -6.26 11.54 -15.42
N PHE A 255 -5.34 10.75 -15.97
CA PHE A 255 -4.69 11.07 -17.25
C PHE A 255 -5.65 11.10 -18.45
N SER A 256 -6.83 10.48 -18.36
CA SER A 256 -7.83 10.55 -19.44
C SER A 256 -8.46 11.93 -19.60
N MET A 257 -8.36 12.79 -18.57
CA MET A 257 -8.88 14.16 -18.59
C MET A 257 -7.81 15.20 -18.91
N LEU A 258 -6.54 14.80 -18.99
CA LEU A 258 -5.43 15.72 -19.25
C LEU A 258 -5.38 16.13 -20.72
N ASN A 259 -5.32 17.43 -20.96
CA ASN A 259 -4.99 17.94 -22.29
C ASN A 259 -3.47 17.92 -22.48
N LEU A 260 -2.98 16.87 -23.14
CA LEU A 260 -1.53 16.65 -23.38
C LEU A 260 -0.84 17.83 -24.09
N ASN A 261 -1.59 18.66 -24.83
CA ASN A 261 -1.02 19.79 -25.59
C ASN A 261 -0.63 21.00 -24.72
N ILE A 262 -1.12 21.08 -23.47
CA ILE A 262 -0.90 22.25 -22.61
C ILE A 262 0.10 21.97 -21.49
N GLN A 263 0.84 20.86 -21.55
CA GLN A 263 1.77 20.47 -20.49
C GLN A 263 3.02 21.34 -20.52
N LYS A 264 3.44 21.81 -19.34
CA LYS A 264 4.65 22.62 -19.18
C LYS A 264 5.78 21.79 -18.57
N GLN A 265 6.98 21.96 -19.10
CA GLN A 265 8.19 21.51 -18.43
C GLN A 265 8.39 22.34 -17.15
N SER A 266 8.70 21.66 -16.06
CA SER A 266 9.10 22.29 -14.81
C SER A 266 10.62 22.36 -14.75
N ASP A 267 11.17 23.53 -14.41
CA ASP A 267 12.60 23.69 -14.08
C ASP A 267 12.85 23.62 -12.57
N LEU A 268 11.85 23.19 -11.80
CA LEU A 268 11.94 23.11 -10.35
C LEU A 268 12.83 21.93 -9.92
N ASN A 269 13.43 22.06 -8.74
CA ASN A 269 14.16 21.01 -8.06
C ASN A 269 13.87 21.02 -6.56
N GLY A 270 14.25 19.95 -5.87
CA GLY A 270 13.97 19.76 -4.44
C GLY A 270 12.86 18.74 -4.19
N TYR A 271 12.17 18.90 -3.06
CA TYR A 271 11.08 18.03 -2.65
C TYR A 271 9.73 18.65 -3.04
N PHE A 272 8.81 17.84 -3.51
CA PHE A 272 7.46 18.25 -3.87
C PHE A 272 6.45 17.32 -3.23
N ILE A 273 5.50 17.88 -2.50
CA ILE A 273 4.39 17.14 -1.93
C ILE A 273 3.23 17.19 -2.90
N LEU A 274 2.58 16.05 -3.13
CA LEU A 274 1.52 15.87 -4.11
C LEU A 274 0.17 15.56 -3.44
N PRO A 275 -0.55 16.55 -2.89
CA PRO A 275 -1.76 16.27 -2.11
C PRO A 275 -2.85 15.51 -2.87
N SER A 276 -2.88 15.58 -4.21
CA SER A 276 -3.82 14.81 -5.04
C SER A 276 -3.62 13.29 -4.93
N THR A 277 -2.48 12.84 -4.42
CA THR A 277 -2.11 11.43 -4.25
C THR A 277 -2.40 10.88 -2.85
N GLU A 278 -3.12 11.63 -2.01
CA GLU A 278 -3.53 11.16 -0.69
C GLU A 278 -4.27 9.82 -0.79
N PHE A 279 -3.85 8.88 0.06
CA PHE A 279 -4.53 7.61 0.22
C PHE A 279 -5.80 7.82 1.05
N GLU A 280 -6.96 7.69 0.41
CA GLU A 280 -8.27 7.93 1.03
C GLU A 280 -8.70 6.81 2.00
N PHE A 281 -8.06 5.65 1.87
CA PHE A 281 -8.20 4.47 2.72
C PHE A 281 -6.91 3.65 2.66
N ASP A 282 -6.73 2.74 3.62
CA ASP A 282 -5.57 1.85 3.64
C ASP A 282 -5.57 0.91 2.42
N SER A 283 -4.46 0.86 1.68
CA SER A 283 -4.34 0.06 0.45
C SER A 283 -2.89 -0.35 0.21
N PHE A 284 -2.68 -1.35 -0.63
CA PHE A 284 -1.33 -1.64 -1.13
C PHE A 284 -1.00 -0.74 -2.33
N LEU A 285 0.12 -0.02 -2.23
CA LEU A 285 0.76 0.68 -3.32
C LEU A 285 1.49 -0.33 -4.22
N LEU A 286 1.05 -0.43 -5.47
CA LEU A 286 1.62 -1.33 -6.49
C LEU A 286 2.68 -0.66 -7.35
N GLY A 287 2.64 0.67 -7.48
CA GLY A 287 3.44 1.37 -8.48
C GLY A 287 3.02 2.81 -8.71
N PHE A 288 3.54 3.40 -9.76
CA PHE A 288 3.30 4.79 -10.13
C PHE A 288 3.12 4.93 -11.63
N GLU A 289 2.34 5.92 -12.04
CA GLU A 289 2.32 6.41 -13.41
C GLU A 289 2.51 7.92 -13.42
N PHE A 290 3.34 8.41 -14.34
CA PHE A 290 3.57 9.84 -14.49
C PHE A 290 4.00 10.20 -15.91
N LEU A 291 3.69 11.42 -16.33
CA LEU A 291 4.15 11.97 -17.60
C LEU A 291 5.43 12.77 -17.39
N ALA A 292 6.46 12.48 -18.17
CA ALA A 292 7.74 13.18 -18.11
C ALA A 292 8.13 13.80 -19.45
N SER A 293 8.87 14.90 -19.38
CA SER A 293 9.48 15.57 -20.54
C SER A 293 10.65 14.76 -21.12
N SER A 294 11.19 15.22 -22.24
CA SER A 294 12.20 14.50 -23.04
C SER A 294 13.54 14.23 -22.35
N LYS A 295 13.76 14.79 -21.17
CA LYS A 295 15.05 14.77 -20.49
C LYS A 295 15.09 13.61 -19.51
N ILE A 296 16.06 12.71 -19.71
CA ILE A 296 16.30 11.59 -18.81
C ILE A 296 16.81 12.17 -17.49
N ALA A 297 16.06 11.97 -16.42
CA ALA A 297 16.44 12.37 -15.07
C ALA A 297 16.13 11.24 -14.08
N GLN A 298 16.74 11.31 -12.91
CA GLN A 298 16.38 10.45 -11.80
C GLN A 298 15.42 11.18 -10.87
N ILE A 299 14.30 10.54 -10.57
CA ILE A 299 13.38 10.96 -9.53
C ILE A 299 13.48 9.99 -8.36
N ARG A 300 13.35 10.51 -7.15
CA ARG A 300 13.14 9.69 -5.95
C ARG A 300 11.69 9.86 -5.54
N ILE A 301 11.01 8.75 -5.29
CA ILE A 301 9.61 8.75 -4.84
C ILE A 301 9.58 8.26 -3.40
N LEU A 302 8.87 9.03 -2.57
CA LEU A 302 8.72 8.82 -1.15
C LEU A 302 7.21 8.83 -0.82
N VAL A 303 6.83 8.20 0.29
CA VAL A 303 5.51 8.37 0.89
C VAL A 303 5.69 8.93 2.30
N TYR A 304 4.99 10.02 2.59
CA TYR A 304 4.96 10.61 3.93
C TYR A 304 3.69 10.16 4.63
N GLU A 305 3.84 9.61 5.82
CA GLU A 305 2.72 9.36 6.73
C GLU A 305 2.71 10.47 7.78
N PHE A 306 1.65 11.27 7.83
CA PHE A 306 1.54 12.39 8.78
C PHE A 306 1.10 11.89 10.16
N GLU A 307 1.64 12.48 11.23
CA GLU A 307 1.26 12.11 12.61
C GLU A 307 -0.21 12.41 12.89
N SER A 308 -0.69 13.55 12.37
CA SER A 308 -2.07 13.98 12.45
C SER A 308 -2.32 15.02 11.35
N CYS A 309 -3.49 14.93 10.72
CA CYS A 309 -4.02 15.92 9.78
C CYS A 309 -5.24 16.65 10.38
N GLY A 310 -5.36 16.62 11.71
CA GLY A 310 -6.54 17.08 12.42
C GLY A 310 -7.75 16.16 12.17
N ASN A 311 -8.93 16.78 12.06
CA ASN A 311 -10.18 16.08 11.74
C ASN A 311 -10.46 16.03 10.23
N GLU A 312 -9.52 16.51 9.41
CA GLU A 312 -9.67 16.67 7.96
C GLU A 312 -8.74 15.72 7.21
N SER A 313 -8.92 15.65 5.89
CA SER A 313 -7.96 14.98 5.01
C SER A 313 -6.60 15.68 5.08
N CYS A 314 -5.54 14.91 4.87
CA CYS A 314 -4.18 15.45 4.89
C CYS A 314 -3.94 16.46 3.76
N LYS A 315 -4.58 16.28 2.60
CA LYS A 315 -4.51 17.25 1.51
C LYS A 315 -5.15 18.58 1.87
N ASN A 316 -6.29 18.59 2.59
CA ASN A 316 -6.94 19.83 3.02
C ASN A 316 -6.13 20.51 4.11
N TRP A 317 -5.66 19.73 5.07
CA TRP A 317 -4.82 20.27 6.14
C TRP A 317 -3.57 20.95 5.57
N ILE A 318 -2.86 20.32 4.62
CA ILE A 318 -1.71 20.95 3.92
C ILE A 318 -2.14 22.22 3.18
N PHE A 319 -3.30 22.19 2.51
CA PHE A 319 -3.83 23.34 1.78
C PHE A 319 -4.06 24.54 2.69
N GLU A 320 -4.63 24.32 3.88
CA GLU A 320 -4.99 25.35 4.85
C GLU A 320 -3.81 25.79 5.73
N SER A 321 -2.90 24.88 6.06
CA SER A 321 -1.76 25.16 6.94
C SER A 321 -0.57 25.81 6.24
N SER A 322 -0.52 25.75 4.91
CA SER A 322 0.57 26.32 4.10
C SER A 322 0.78 27.81 4.45
N PRO A 323 2.03 28.24 4.75
CA PRO A 323 3.27 27.56 4.38
C PRO A 323 3.83 26.60 5.44
N SER A 324 3.16 26.38 6.56
CA SER A 324 3.63 25.40 7.55
C SER A 324 3.13 24.01 7.18
N ILE A 325 4.05 23.04 7.16
CA ILE A 325 3.71 21.63 7.19
C ILE A 325 4.15 21.08 8.54
N GLY A 326 3.20 20.46 9.25
CA GLY A 326 3.49 19.74 10.48
C GLY A 326 4.34 18.49 10.24
N ASN A 327 4.67 17.80 11.34
CA ASN A 327 5.60 16.67 11.30
C ASN A 327 4.96 15.44 10.65
N TYR A 328 5.79 14.68 9.91
CA TYR A 328 5.44 13.35 9.44
C TYR A 328 6.03 12.31 10.39
N SER A 329 5.24 11.28 10.72
CA SER A 329 5.63 10.20 11.64
C SER A 329 6.58 9.22 10.99
N ASN A 330 6.44 9.02 9.67
CA ASN A 330 7.13 7.97 8.96
C ASN A 330 7.41 8.38 7.52
N LEU A 331 8.54 7.87 7.02
CA LEU A 331 9.03 8.10 5.68
C LEU A 331 9.28 6.76 4.99
N ILE A 332 8.45 6.45 4.01
CA ILE A 332 8.62 5.24 3.20
C ILE A 332 9.36 5.62 1.92
N ASN A 333 10.57 5.09 1.73
CA ASN A 333 11.35 5.31 0.52
C ASN A 333 11.04 4.26 -0.53
N CYS A 334 10.21 4.61 -1.51
CA CYS A 334 9.80 3.69 -2.59
C CYS A 334 10.92 3.41 -3.59
N GLY A 335 11.91 4.29 -3.71
CA GLY A 335 13.09 4.08 -4.53
C GLY A 335 13.48 5.27 -5.40
N ARG A 336 14.47 5.03 -6.27
CA ARG A 336 14.94 5.98 -7.29
C ARG A 336 14.67 5.38 -8.66
N PHE A 337 14.14 6.22 -9.56
CA PHE A 337 13.68 5.79 -10.86
C PHE A 337 14.18 6.74 -11.94
N THR A 338 14.65 6.16 -13.05
CA THR A 338 15.04 6.92 -14.23
C THR A 338 13.81 7.16 -15.11
N THR A 339 13.58 8.41 -15.48
CA THR A 339 12.45 8.79 -16.33
C THR A 339 12.77 8.64 -17.81
N LYS A 340 11.75 8.30 -18.59
CA LYS A 340 11.75 8.32 -20.05
C LYS A 340 10.78 9.40 -20.53
N ASN A 341 10.97 9.89 -21.75
CA ASN A 341 10.02 10.82 -22.36
C ASN A 341 8.62 10.19 -22.44
N GLY A 342 7.58 10.95 -22.12
CA GLY A 342 6.17 10.52 -22.18
C GLY A 342 5.69 9.79 -20.92
N LEU A 343 4.78 8.82 -21.11
CA LEU A 343 4.18 8.06 -20.02
C LEU A 343 5.16 7.03 -19.45
N ASN A 344 5.47 7.20 -18.17
CA ASN A 344 6.25 6.25 -17.39
C ASN A 344 5.28 5.46 -16.51
N ARG A 345 5.37 4.13 -16.58
CA ARG A 345 4.70 3.23 -15.65
C ARG A 345 5.75 2.43 -14.90
N ILE A 346 5.74 2.55 -13.59
CA ILE A 346 6.70 1.91 -12.69
C ILE A 346 5.92 0.96 -11.80
N SER A 347 6.26 -0.33 -11.85
CA SER A 347 5.78 -1.30 -10.88
C SER A 347 6.79 -1.42 -9.75
N LEU A 348 6.33 -1.36 -8.51
CA LEU A 348 7.18 -1.63 -7.37
C LEU A 348 7.57 -3.11 -7.36
N PRO A 349 8.78 -3.44 -6.89
CA PRO A 349 9.22 -4.84 -6.81
C PRO A 349 8.36 -5.66 -5.85
N GLN A 350 7.73 -5.02 -4.85
CA GLN A 350 6.79 -5.59 -3.89
C GLN A 350 5.70 -4.55 -3.59
N PRO A 351 4.43 -4.97 -3.43
CA PRO A 351 3.39 -4.09 -2.91
C PRO A 351 3.78 -3.55 -1.54
N ILE A 352 3.51 -2.27 -1.30
CA ILE A 352 3.79 -1.63 -0.01
C ILE A 352 2.46 -1.25 0.63
N TRP A 353 2.21 -1.70 1.86
CA TRP A 353 1.02 -1.28 2.60
C TRP A 353 1.13 0.19 2.99
N ILE A 354 0.18 1.01 2.54
CA ILE A 354 0.15 2.44 2.80
C ILE A 354 -1.13 2.77 3.58
N ARG A 355 -0.97 3.53 4.67
CA ARG A 355 -2.09 3.97 5.51
C ARG A 355 -2.86 5.12 4.89
N LYS A 356 -4.14 5.24 5.24
CA LYS A 356 -4.97 6.41 4.97
C LYS A 356 -4.27 7.71 5.40
N GLY A 357 -4.43 8.76 4.62
CA GLY A 357 -3.83 10.09 4.85
C GLY A 357 -2.39 10.21 4.38
N SER A 358 -1.75 9.11 3.96
CA SER A 358 -0.40 9.16 3.43
C SER A 358 -0.37 9.84 2.06
N ILE A 359 0.68 10.62 1.78
CA ILE A 359 0.81 11.42 0.55
C ILE A 359 2.15 11.13 -0.14
N ILE A 360 2.15 11.10 -1.48
CA ILE A 360 3.38 10.95 -2.26
C ILE A 360 4.20 12.23 -2.23
N VAL A 361 5.51 12.07 -2.03
CA VAL A 361 6.51 13.13 -2.12
C VAL A 361 7.54 12.76 -3.19
N LEU A 362 7.75 13.68 -4.12
CA LEU A 362 8.80 13.59 -5.13
C LEU A 362 10.04 14.30 -4.63
N HIS A 363 11.21 13.74 -4.92
CA HIS A 363 12.48 14.44 -4.77
C HIS A 363 13.27 14.36 -6.06
N THR A 364 13.57 15.52 -6.65
CA THR A 364 14.19 15.62 -7.97
C THR A 364 15.32 16.65 -7.95
N THR A 365 16.48 16.33 -8.52
CA THR A 365 17.55 17.32 -8.75
C THR A 365 17.24 18.24 -9.93
N TRP A 366 16.47 17.72 -10.88
CA TRP A 366 15.80 18.45 -11.95
C TRP A 366 14.51 17.73 -12.23
N ASN A 367 13.38 18.43 -12.21
CA ASN A 367 12.09 17.77 -12.28
C ASN A 367 11.71 17.42 -13.73
N PRO A 368 11.75 16.13 -14.12
CA PRO A 368 11.36 15.75 -15.46
C PRO A 368 9.83 15.67 -15.61
N ILE A 369 9.07 15.67 -14.50
CA ILE A 369 7.62 15.41 -14.50
C ILE A 369 6.88 16.64 -14.99
N LEU A 370 5.97 16.41 -15.93
CA LEU A 370 5.17 17.45 -16.54
C LEU A 370 4.14 17.99 -15.55
N ILE A 371 3.89 19.28 -15.63
CA ILE A 371 2.85 19.97 -14.86
C ILE A 371 1.62 20.13 -15.73
N ASP A 372 0.46 19.75 -15.20
CA ASP A 372 -0.83 20.08 -15.76
C ASP A 372 -1.08 21.58 -15.57
N SER A 373 -1.25 22.29 -16.68
CA SER A 373 -1.39 23.75 -16.68
C SER A 373 -2.83 24.24 -16.67
N ILE A 374 -3.80 23.31 -16.65
CA ILE A 374 -5.21 23.61 -16.48
C ILE A 374 -5.41 24.12 -15.04
N ASP A 375 -5.89 25.36 -14.91
CA ASP A 375 -6.08 26.05 -13.64
C ASP A 375 -7.43 25.72 -12.99
N GLU A 376 -7.79 24.43 -12.97
CA GLU A 376 -9.10 23.94 -12.50
C GLU A 376 -8.98 23.02 -11.27
N HIS A 377 -7.77 22.86 -10.73
CA HIS A 377 -7.54 22.03 -9.56
C HIS A 377 -7.84 22.80 -8.28
N GLU A 378 -8.56 22.20 -7.33
CA GLU A 378 -8.78 22.86 -6.02
C GLU A 378 -7.49 22.99 -5.21
N ILE A 379 -6.72 21.89 -5.15
CA ILE A 379 -5.51 21.81 -4.30
C ILE A 379 -4.28 21.73 -5.19
N PRO A 380 -3.36 22.71 -5.15
CA PRO A 380 -2.11 22.68 -5.89
C PRO A 380 -1.13 21.64 -5.32
N ASP A 381 -0.05 21.38 -6.05
CA ASP A 381 1.13 20.75 -5.47
C ASP A 381 2.08 21.80 -4.86
N TYR A 382 2.91 21.36 -3.91
CA TYR A 382 3.75 22.23 -3.10
C TYR A 382 5.22 21.84 -3.22
N SER A 383 6.10 22.82 -3.37
CA SER A 383 7.52 22.67 -3.06
C SER A 383 7.71 22.65 -1.54
N PHE A 384 8.62 21.81 -1.06
CA PHE A 384 8.81 21.57 0.37
C PHE A 384 10.31 21.62 0.75
N ALA A 385 10.64 22.42 1.76
CA ALA A 385 11.97 22.45 2.37
C ALA A 385 11.84 22.87 3.84
N GLU A 386 12.55 22.19 4.75
CA GLU A 386 12.64 22.59 6.17
C GLU A 386 11.27 22.83 6.85
N ASN A 387 10.30 21.96 6.61
CA ASN A 387 8.90 22.08 7.11
C ASN A 387 8.11 23.28 6.57
N VAL A 388 8.65 23.97 5.57
CA VAL A 388 7.98 25.04 4.84
C VAL A 388 7.49 24.51 3.50
N SER A 389 6.20 24.65 3.24
CA SER A 389 5.57 24.39 1.96
C SER A 389 5.27 25.68 1.21
N ILE A 390 5.64 25.73 -0.06
CA ILE A 390 5.33 26.85 -0.94
C ILE A 390 4.61 26.29 -2.15
N ARG A 391 3.46 26.89 -2.51
CA ARG A 391 2.74 26.50 -3.74
C ARG A 391 3.69 26.60 -4.92
N ILE A 392 3.65 25.63 -5.81
CA ILE A 392 4.48 25.65 -7.03
C ILE A 392 4.20 26.89 -7.89
N ASP A 393 2.94 27.32 -7.93
CA ASP A 393 2.51 28.58 -8.52
C ASP A 393 1.60 29.30 -7.52
N MET A 394 1.90 30.57 -7.25
CA MET A 394 1.16 31.38 -6.27
C MET A 394 -0.19 31.88 -6.82
N LYS A 395 -0.37 31.87 -8.15
CA LYS A 395 -1.58 32.33 -8.83
C LYS A 395 -2.45 31.19 -9.31
N ARG A 396 -1.83 30.06 -9.67
CA ARG A 396 -2.52 28.92 -10.27
C ARG A 396 -2.47 27.69 -9.38
N SER A 397 -3.43 26.79 -9.58
CA SER A 397 -3.46 25.50 -8.92
C SER A 397 -2.80 24.42 -9.77
N LEU A 398 -1.49 24.54 -9.96
CA LEU A 398 -0.72 23.60 -10.77
C LEU A 398 -0.50 22.26 -10.05
N ARG A 399 -0.58 21.16 -10.81
CA ARG A 399 -0.29 19.79 -10.34
C ARG A 399 0.67 19.06 -11.25
N PHE A 400 1.51 18.21 -10.70
CA PHE A 400 2.27 17.24 -11.46
C PHE A 400 1.34 16.17 -12.05
N CYS A 401 1.62 15.77 -13.28
CA CYS A 401 0.95 14.67 -13.94
C CYS A 401 1.42 13.34 -13.35
N PHE A 402 0.93 13.01 -12.15
CA PHE A 402 1.36 11.85 -11.36
C PHE A 402 0.16 11.13 -10.74
N ARG A 403 0.25 9.80 -10.64
CA ARG A 403 -0.68 8.97 -9.88
C ARG A 403 0.00 7.75 -9.25
N ALA A 404 -0.47 7.37 -8.07
CA ALA A 404 -0.09 6.15 -7.34
C ALA A 404 -1.07 5.02 -7.69
N LEU A 405 -0.56 3.89 -8.18
CA LEU A 405 -1.35 2.72 -8.52
C LEU A 405 -1.59 1.87 -7.26
N ILE A 406 -2.82 1.42 -7.06
CA ILE A 406 -3.21 0.61 -5.89
C ILE A 406 -3.79 -0.75 -6.29
N ASP A 407 -3.87 -1.67 -5.33
CA ASP A 407 -4.34 -3.04 -5.51
C ASP A 407 -5.85 -3.20 -5.67
N GLN A 408 -6.60 -2.12 -5.49
CA GLN A 408 -8.05 -2.14 -5.45
C GLN A 408 -8.64 -1.05 -6.33
N SER A 409 -9.85 -1.34 -6.83
CA SER A 409 -10.65 -0.34 -7.51
C SER A 409 -11.67 0.25 -6.55
N PHE A 410 -11.91 1.55 -6.67
CA PHE A 410 -12.91 2.30 -5.93
C PHE A 410 -13.64 3.24 -6.89
N TYR A 411 -14.84 3.64 -6.52
CA TYR A 411 -15.57 4.67 -7.23
C TYR A 411 -15.26 6.04 -6.63
N TYR A 412 -14.94 7.00 -7.49
CA TYR A 412 -14.64 8.38 -7.14
C TYR A 412 -15.73 9.29 -7.70
N THR A 413 -16.42 10.02 -6.83
CA THR A 413 -17.30 11.11 -7.28
C THR A 413 -16.87 12.43 -6.66
N LYS A 414 -16.95 13.48 -7.46
CA LYS A 414 -16.72 14.86 -7.03
C LYS A 414 -17.97 15.67 -7.34
N PHE A 415 -18.47 16.37 -6.34
CA PHE A 415 -19.63 17.25 -6.44
C PHE A 415 -19.20 18.68 -6.20
N SER A 416 -19.45 19.56 -7.16
CA SER A 416 -19.29 21.00 -6.98
C SER A 416 -20.54 21.56 -6.31
N TYR A 417 -20.33 22.24 -5.19
CA TYR A 417 -21.34 22.87 -4.37
C TYR A 417 -21.07 24.37 -4.32
N PHE A 418 -21.96 25.16 -4.90
CA PHE A 418 -21.85 26.62 -4.93
C PHE A 418 -23.00 27.25 -4.16
N ARG A 419 -22.68 28.21 -3.29
CA ARG A 419 -23.69 28.97 -2.55
C ARG A 419 -23.32 30.43 -2.41
N GLU A 420 -24.29 31.31 -2.66
CA GLU A 420 -24.26 32.71 -2.27
C GLU A 420 -24.96 32.89 -0.90
N ILE A 421 -24.32 33.66 -0.02
CA ILE A 421 -24.69 33.85 1.37
C ILE A 421 -25.00 35.32 1.61
N GLU A 422 -26.27 35.62 1.75
CA GLU A 422 -26.72 36.95 2.12
C GLU A 422 -26.35 37.21 3.58
N PHE A 423 -25.62 38.30 3.83
CA PHE A 423 -25.39 38.83 5.17
C PHE A 423 -26.50 39.82 5.52
N GLU A 424 -27.01 39.76 6.74
CA GLU A 424 -27.85 40.84 7.24
C GLU A 424 -27.02 42.14 7.40
N THR A 425 -27.67 43.30 7.38
CA THR A 425 -26.99 44.61 7.34
C THR A 425 -26.00 44.82 8.48
N ASP A 426 -26.24 44.17 9.62
CA ASP A 426 -25.44 44.30 10.84
C ASP A 426 -24.56 43.06 11.13
N GLU A 427 -24.63 42.02 10.29
CA GLU A 427 -23.82 40.81 10.45
C GLU A 427 -22.41 41.00 9.85
N ASN A 428 -21.40 40.87 10.72
CA ASN A 428 -20.00 40.98 10.33
C ASN A 428 -19.35 39.62 10.06
N PHE A 429 -19.90 38.55 10.62
CA PHE A 429 -19.43 37.19 10.42
C PHE A 429 -20.62 36.23 10.37
N ARG A 430 -20.50 35.16 9.60
CA ARG A 430 -21.48 34.08 9.56
C ARG A 430 -20.76 32.74 9.51
N LEU A 431 -21.19 31.84 10.40
CA LEU A 431 -20.75 30.46 10.38
C LEU A 431 -21.70 29.64 9.50
N VAL A 432 -21.14 28.90 8.56
CA VAL A 432 -21.88 27.94 7.74
C VAL A 432 -21.29 26.55 7.97
N ASP A 433 -22.16 25.62 8.37
CA ASP A 433 -21.82 24.21 8.55
C ASP A 433 -22.34 23.44 7.32
N ILE A 434 -21.42 22.79 6.61
CA ILE A 434 -21.72 21.87 5.51
C ILE A 434 -21.44 20.46 6.01
N VAL A 435 -22.48 19.62 6.03
CA VAL A 435 -22.40 18.24 6.50
C VAL A 435 -22.58 17.29 5.33
N ALA A 436 -21.59 16.43 5.06
CA ALA A 436 -21.69 15.38 4.05
C ALA A 436 -21.70 14.02 4.73
N THR A 437 -22.64 13.16 4.32
CA THR A 437 -22.87 11.84 4.92
C THR A 437 -22.93 10.76 3.83
N ILE A 438 -22.26 9.62 4.05
CA ILE A 438 -22.60 8.37 3.35
C ILE A 438 -23.67 7.67 4.18
N VAL A 439 -24.89 7.57 3.64
CA VAL A 439 -26.09 7.21 4.39
C VAL A 439 -25.99 5.78 4.93
N GLU A 440 -25.61 4.82 4.09
CA GLU A 440 -25.54 3.39 4.44
C GLU A 440 -24.45 3.09 5.47
N LYS A 441 -23.38 3.91 5.50
CA LYS A 441 -22.21 3.73 6.37
C LYS A 441 -22.26 4.61 7.61
N ASN A 442 -23.24 5.50 7.71
CA ASN A 442 -23.34 6.53 8.75
C ASN A 442 -22.03 7.33 8.94
N MET A 443 -21.25 7.48 7.86
CA MET A 443 -19.99 8.22 7.89
C MET A 443 -20.28 9.68 7.59
N THR A 444 -20.04 10.56 8.55
CA THR A 444 -20.38 11.99 8.47
C THR A 444 -19.13 12.85 8.61
N ILE A 445 -19.00 13.87 7.76
CA ILE A 445 -18.02 14.94 7.88
C ILE A 445 -18.75 16.27 7.95
N ASN A 446 -18.32 17.12 8.88
CA ASN A 446 -18.82 18.48 9.04
C ASN A 446 -17.69 19.47 8.80
N LYS A 447 -17.85 20.35 7.81
CA LYS A 447 -16.96 21.48 7.56
C LYS A 447 -17.64 22.76 8.01
N ARG A 448 -17.05 23.41 9.02
CA ARG A 448 -17.47 24.73 9.49
C ARG A 448 -16.65 25.82 8.80
N ILE A 449 -17.34 26.74 8.13
CA ILE A 449 -16.73 27.82 7.37
C ILE A 449 -17.07 29.14 8.05
N ASN A 450 -16.06 29.94 8.33
CA ASN A 450 -16.24 31.28 8.89
C ASN A 450 -16.11 32.31 7.77
N LEU A 451 -17.23 32.95 7.44
CA LEU A 451 -17.27 34.03 6.48
C LEU A 451 -17.29 35.37 7.17
N SER A 452 -16.58 36.34 6.63
CA SER A 452 -16.62 37.73 7.08
C SER A 452 -17.24 38.62 6.02
N ASN A 453 -17.98 39.64 6.47
CA ASN A 453 -18.55 40.66 5.61
C ASN A 453 -17.44 41.62 5.15
N GLY A 454 -17.16 41.66 3.85
CA GLY A 454 -16.06 42.43 3.26
C GLY A 454 -16.10 43.95 3.49
N ARG A 455 -17.22 44.51 3.99
CA ARG A 455 -17.39 45.95 4.22
C ARG A 455 -16.40 46.55 5.23
N ILE A 456 -15.91 45.78 6.21
CA ILE A 456 -15.00 46.29 7.26
C ILE A 456 -13.53 46.35 6.78
N PHE A 457 -13.11 45.45 5.89
CA PHE A 457 -11.71 45.41 5.44
C PHE A 457 -11.32 46.64 4.61
N LEU A 458 -12.25 47.15 3.79
CA LEU A 458 -12.07 48.41 3.06
C LEU A 458 -11.99 49.61 4.01
N LEU A 459 -12.77 49.63 5.09
CA LEU A 459 -12.73 50.72 6.08
C LEU A 459 -11.38 50.76 6.83
N ASN A 460 -10.83 49.61 7.23
CA ASN A 460 -9.55 49.54 7.95
C ASN A 460 -8.34 49.83 7.04
N ILE A 461 -8.36 49.42 5.76
CA ILE A 461 -7.32 49.80 4.79
C ILE A 461 -7.40 51.31 4.48
N LEU A 462 -8.61 51.89 4.41
CA LEU A 462 -8.78 53.33 4.23
C LEU A 462 -8.25 54.12 5.44
N VAL A 463 -8.50 53.64 6.67
CA VAL A 463 -8.00 54.27 7.90
C VAL A 463 -6.47 54.20 7.97
N ILE A 464 -5.85 53.08 7.62
CA ILE A 464 -4.38 52.96 7.58
C ILE A 464 -3.77 53.88 6.50
N LEU A 465 -4.42 54.02 5.34
CA LEU A 465 -3.98 54.96 4.29
C LEU A 465 -4.19 56.44 4.65
N HIS A 466 -5.15 56.76 5.52
CA HIS A 466 -5.34 58.13 6.02
C HIS A 466 -4.34 58.51 7.12
N PHE A 467 -3.78 57.55 7.84
CA PHE A 467 -2.70 57.77 8.81
C PHE A 467 -1.28 57.78 8.19
N ILE A 468 -1.15 57.50 6.89
CA ILE A 468 0.13 57.50 6.14
C ILE A 468 0.25 58.73 5.20
N LYS A 469 -0.70 59.68 5.27
CA LYS A 469 -0.57 61.03 4.69
C LYS A 469 -0.37 62.05 5.80
#